data_AF-U1HQG7-F1
#
_entry.id   AF-U1HQG7-F1
#
_cell.length_a   1.000
_cell.length_b   1.000
_cell.length_c   1.000
_cell.angle_alpha   90.00
_cell.angle_beta   90.00
_cell.angle_gamma   90.00
#
_symmetry.space_group_name_H-M   'P 1'
#
loop_
_entity.id
_entity.type
_entity.pdbx_description
1 polymer ?
#
loop_
_entity_poly.entity_id
_entity_poly.type
_entity_poly.pdbx_seq_one_letter_code
_entity_poly.pdbx_strand_id
1 'polypeptide(L)'
;MAAANYDDPFGDYDVPALGQVGFDLSPSPADSGPNSIHPPLQVSLEASPYPYTPILNCNSKFDGLSPWAHIQTASSPSSTSTPLPPTDLSSTYNGLSRQVPSESKRKSKLLNEAVPNKRPKSAHSQRHSKHTAMNRKTGACLPCQMRTNKHVCLPGPDQDGPCQACLKRAQTPSLSPVPCRRARFQDVKLIRLGPSRDFATTLRWLKDLKPSSDPQKAEWKKLTNMAVKKSRGTDHGYTELRLSQGHSEGTLNLRVQEFDPVESDKTVYQWIDNGITHVYRCPHFAIADRDHAADQVRQFIDSNSGEYVDRLLPASSEPRAAFARMAFQTAVNRAQKSSLLEMTIKFWVAGRLIEKPWSIQGQESLGMRLDTCPASPYSRRIPVTPIMDFQIDNIVIYDYLEVVLGRIRKAMKQRIMPTKKEDWFDIHLATFILLHHVDLTMKHDVDFAQDHNLHKRFSNRPLIEMITFGANSLLSFHQQEKGHFPLSAPKWTDVESSYTFDETQKNYLLEARRLIQQIQLPQIPGTELFWTSQVYDRNWQPATVEVC
;
A
#
# COMPACT_ATOMS: atom_id res chain seq x y z
N MET A 1 5.94 46.52 22.63
CA MET A 1 6.05 47.20 21.33
C MET A 1 6.85 46.32 20.40
N ALA A 2 6.35 46.14 19.16
CA ALA A 2 6.84 45.30 18.07
C ALA A 2 6.65 43.77 18.23
N ALA A 3 5.44 43.31 17.90
CA ALA A 3 5.17 41.94 17.48
C ALA A 3 5.30 41.88 15.95
N ALA A 4 6.03 40.88 15.44
CA ALA A 4 6.19 40.64 14.01
C ALA A 4 5.15 39.60 13.54
N ASN A 5 4.44 39.98 12.49
CA ASN A 5 3.41 39.19 11.81
C ASN A 5 4.00 37.91 11.19
N TYR A 6 3.27 36.81 11.33
CA TYR A 6 3.40 35.62 10.49
C TYR A 6 2.25 35.68 9.48
N ASP A 7 2.59 35.79 8.20
CA ASP A 7 1.65 35.69 7.09
C ASP A 7 1.25 34.21 6.89
N ASP A 8 -0.06 33.99 6.87
CA ASP A 8 -0.74 32.73 6.61
C ASP A 8 -1.11 32.65 5.11
N PRO A 9 -0.63 31.66 4.33
CA PRO A 9 -0.93 31.55 2.91
C PRO A 9 -2.05 30.52 2.64
N PHE A 10 -3.15 30.58 3.39
CA PHE A 10 -4.40 29.89 3.05
C PHE A 10 -5.59 30.83 3.24
N GLY A 11 -5.66 31.82 2.34
CA GLY A 11 -6.81 32.71 2.21
C GLY A 11 -8.03 31.99 1.65
N ASP A 12 -9.17 32.39 2.22
CA ASP A 12 -10.55 32.00 1.93
C ASP A 12 -10.87 31.85 0.43
N TYR A 13 -11.57 30.77 0.09
CA TYR A 13 -12.39 30.72 -1.11
C TYR A 13 -13.86 30.75 -0.71
N ASP A 14 -14.47 31.90 -0.99
CA ASP A 14 -15.91 32.14 -0.93
C ASP A 14 -16.67 31.15 -1.80
N VAL A 15 -17.77 30.65 -1.24
CA VAL A 15 -18.76 29.77 -1.87
C VAL A 15 -19.80 30.64 -2.59
N PRO A 16 -20.01 30.51 -3.92
CA PRO A 16 -21.20 31.08 -4.55
C PRO A 16 -22.38 30.12 -4.38
N ALA A 17 -23.45 30.63 -3.79
CA ALA A 17 -24.73 29.96 -3.64
C ALA A 17 -25.37 29.60 -4.99
N LEU A 18 -25.96 28.40 -5.05
CA LEU A 18 -26.79 27.91 -6.15
C LEU A 18 -28.02 28.80 -6.35
N GLY A 19 -28.03 29.56 -7.44
CA GLY A 19 -29.19 30.30 -7.94
C GLY A 19 -29.94 29.50 -8.99
N GLN A 20 -31.26 29.36 -8.78
CA GLN A 20 -32.23 28.82 -9.72
C GLN A 20 -32.19 29.57 -11.06
N VAL A 21 -32.25 28.84 -12.19
CA VAL A 21 -32.51 29.44 -13.50
C VAL A 21 -33.67 28.70 -14.15
N GLY A 22 -34.79 29.41 -14.29
CA GLY A 22 -35.95 29.02 -15.06
C GLY A 22 -35.71 29.19 -16.55
N PHE A 23 -36.31 28.30 -17.33
CA PHE A 23 -36.40 28.38 -18.79
C PHE A 23 -37.36 29.50 -19.19
N ASP A 24 -36.95 30.33 -20.15
CA ASP A 24 -37.90 31.03 -21.00
C ASP A 24 -37.41 31.07 -22.45
N LEU A 25 -38.33 30.78 -23.36
CA LEU A 25 -38.16 30.64 -24.81
C LEU A 25 -38.60 31.94 -25.49
N SER A 26 -37.84 32.48 -26.45
CA SER A 26 -38.30 33.06 -27.74
C SER A 26 -37.23 33.91 -28.47
N PRO A 27 -37.37 34.19 -29.80
CA PRO A 27 -36.25 34.22 -30.75
C PRO A 27 -35.95 35.56 -31.46
N SER A 28 -34.69 35.71 -31.94
CA SER A 28 -34.16 36.48 -33.11
C SER A 28 -34.48 37.99 -33.26
N PRO A 29 -33.79 38.80 -34.12
CA PRO A 29 -32.98 38.47 -35.30
C PRO A 29 -31.63 39.26 -35.48
N ALA A 30 -31.02 38.99 -36.64
CA ALA A 30 -29.75 39.43 -37.22
C ALA A 30 -29.41 40.93 -37.20
N ASP A 31 -28.11 41.25 -37.17
CA ASP A 31 -27.53 42.26 -38.08
C ASP A 31 -26.00 42.11 -38.23
N SER A 32 -25.44 42.94 -39.11
CA SER A 32 -24.40 42.67 -40.10
C SER A 32 -23.04 43.37 -39.87
N GLY A 33 -21.98 42.85 -40.49
CA GLY A 33 -20.87 43.67 -41.03
C GLY A 33 -19.51 43.66 -40.31
N PRO A 34 -18.39 43.98 -41.01
CA PRO A 34 -17.16 43.15 -40.97
C PRO A 34 -15.88 43.90 -40.51
N ASN A 35 -14.82 43.15 -40.12
CA ASN A 35 -13.47 43.21 -40.72
C ASN A 35 -12.35 42.53 -39.90
N SER A 36 -11.37 42.04 -40.66
CA SER A 36 -9.93 41.87 -40.33
C SER A 36 -9.43 40.55 -39.71
N ILE A 37 -9.25 39.57 -40.62
CA ILE A 37 -8.01 38.82 -40.91
C ILE A 37 -6.87 38.90 -39.87
N HIS A 38 -6.65 37.79 -39.16
CA HIS A 38 -5.33 37.17 -38.91
C HIS A 38 -5.55 35.67 -38.61
N PRO A 39 -4.71 34.74 -39.11
CA PRO A 39 -4.96 33.31 -38.97
C PRO A 39 -4.41 32.77 -37.63
N PRO A 40 -5.17 31.95 -36.87
CA PRO A 40 -4.59 31.12 -35.83
C PRO A 40 -4.25 29.73 -36.37
N LEU A 41 -3.07 29.25 -35.99
CA LEU A 41 -2.59 27.88 -36.13
C LEU A 41 -3.68 26.88 -35.69
N GLN A 42 -4.11 26.02 -36.61
CA GLN A 42 -4.90 24.84 -36.28
C GLN A 42 -4.00 23.84 -35.52
N VAL A 43 -4.24 23.71 -34.21
CA VAL A 43 -3.88 22.52 -33.46
C VAL A 43 -5.12 21.64 -33.45
N SER A 44 -5.11 20.58 -34.24
CA SER A 44 -6.14 19.55 -34.22
C SER A 44 -6.10 18.82 -32.87
N LEU A 45 -7.03 19.16 -31.98
CA LEU A 45 -7.40 18.36 -30.82
C LEU A 45 -8.35 17.25 -31.30
N GLU A 46 -7.78 16.19 -31.87
CA GLU A 46 -8.49 14.91 -31.96
C GLU A 46 -8.47 14.26 -30.57
N ALA A 47 -9.49 14.55 -29.78
CA ALA A 47 -9.82 13.74 -28.62
C ALA A 47 -10.25 12.36 -29.12
N SER A 48 -9.33 11.41 -29.10
CA SER A 48 -9.64 10.00 -29.36
C SER A 48 -10.43 9.45 -28.18
N PRO A 49 -11.70 9.01 -28.37
CA PRO A 49 -12.43 8.32 -27.32
C PRO A 49 -11.78 6.96 -27.08
N TYR A 50 -11.38 6.71 -25.83
CA TYR A 50 -10.88 5.41 -25.39
C TYR A 50 -11.93 4.33 -25.74
N PRO A 51 -11.53 3.23 -26.41
CA PRO A 51 -12.43 2.11 -26.60
C PRO A 51 -12.66 1.43 -25.25
N TYR A 52 -13.92 1.51 -24.82
CA TYR A 52 -14.52 0.69 -23.78
C TYR A 52 -14.24 -0.79 -24.06
N THR A 53 -13.44 -1.43 -23.21
CA THR A 53 -13.37 -2.90 -23.16
C THR A 53 -14.29 -3.37 -22.05
N PRO A 54 -15.40 -4.05 -22.37
CA PRO A 54 -16.25 -4.62 -21.34
C PRO A 54 -15.47 -5.66 -20.56
N ILE A 55 -15.66 -5.67 -19.24
CA ILE A 55 -15.16 -6.69 -18.32
C ILE A 55 -15.54 -8.06 -18.90
N LEU A 56 -14.53 -8.81 -19.34
CA LEU A 56 -14.70 -10.17 -19.84
C LEU A 56 -15.15 -11.07 -18.70
N ASN A 57 -16.47 -11.25 -18.71
CA ASN A 57 -17.28 -12.36 -18.24
C ASN A 57 -16.50 -13.69 -18.19
N CYS A 58 -16.08 -14.14 -17.01
CA CYS A 58 -15.51 -15.47 -16.82
C CYS A 58 -16.63 -16.50 -16.66
N ASN A 59 -17.13 -16.98 -17.80
CA ASN A 59 -17.83 -18.26 -17.89
C ASN A 59 -16.98 -19.22 -18.71
N SER A 60 -16.45 -20.26 -18.09
CA SER A 60 -16.13 -21.49 -18.80
C SER A 60 -16.53 -22.68 -17.94
N LYS A 61 -17.45 -23.47 -18.49
CA LYS A 61 -17.88 -24.75 -17.97
C LYS A 61 -16.67 -25.65 -17.75
N PHE A 62 -16.67 -26.33 -16.61
CA PHE A 62 -15.81 -27.45 -16.29
C PHE A 62 -16.00 -28.59 -17.30
N ASP A 63 -14.89 -29.05 -17.88
CA ASP A 63 -14.63 -30.46 -18.18
C ASP A 63 -13.11 -30.62 -18.36
N GLY A 64 -12.49 -31.45 -17.52
CA GLY A 64 -11.05 -31.74 -17.62
C GLY A 64 -10.37 -31.96 -16.27
N LEU A 65 -10.54 -33.17 -15.74
CA LEU A 65 -9.88 -33.71 -14.55
C LEU A 65 -8.34 -33.65 -14.63
N SER A 66 -7.69 -33.28 -13.52
CA SER A 66 -6.34 -33.76 -13.18
C SER A 66 -6.18 -33.84 -11.65
N PRO A 67 -5.45 -34.84 -11.11
CA PRO A 67 -5.78 -35.45 -9.83
C PRO A 67 -4.87 -34.99 -8.69
N TRP A 68 -5.46 -34.55 -7.58
CA TRP A 68 -4.85 -34.66 -6.27
C TRP A 68 -5.87 -35.32 -5.34
N ALA A 69 -5.86 -36.65 -5.37
CA ALA A 69 -6.57 -37.46 -4.40
C ALA A 69 -5.71 -37.61 -3.12
N HIS A 70 -6.37 -37.37 -2.00
CA HIS A 70 -6.16 -37.94 -0.67
C HIS A 70 -4.92 -38.82 -0.48
N ILE A 71 -4.02 -38.36 0.40
CA ILE A 71 -3.24 -39.29 1.22
C ILE A 71 -3.96 -39.39 2.56
N GLN A 72 -4.64 -40.52 2.74
CA GLN A 72 -5.21 -40.96 4.01
C GLN A 72 -4.09 -41.34 4.98
N THR A 73 -4.32 -40.99 6.24
CA THR A 73 -3.64 -41.48 7.42
C THR A 73 -3.86 -42.99 7.58
N ALA A 74 -2.78 -43.74 7.82
CA ALA A 74 -2.86 -45.13 8.27
C ALA A 74 -1.96 -45.35 9.50
N SER A 75 -2.66 -45.64 10.61
CA SER A 75 -2.37 -46.53 11.74
C SER A 75 -0.96 -47.07 11.98
N SER A 76 -0.53 -46.91 13.23
CA SER A 76 0.53 -47.65 13.94
C SER A 76 0.37 -49.19 13.88
N PRO A 77 1.45 -49.93 14.17
CA PRO A 77 1.38 -50.84 15.32
C PRO A 77 2.61 -50.80 16.25
N SER A 78 2.34 -51.26 17.47
CA SER A 78 3.04 -51.14 18.74
C SER A 78 4.25 -52.08 18.94
N SER A 79 5.20 -51.69 19.80
CA SER A 79 5.71 -52.49 20.95
C SER A 79 6.86 -51.74 21.67
N THR A 80 6.66 -51.27 22.90
CA THR A 80 6.99 -51.90 24.21
C THR A 80 8.47 -51.75 24.61
N SER A 81 8.76 -50.83 25.53
CA SER A 81 9.59 -51.08 26.72
C SER A 81 9.60 -49.86 27.67
N THR A 82 9.90 -50.18 28.94
CA THR A 82 9.38 -49.65 30.20
C THR A 82 10.24 -48.50 30.78
N PRO A 83 9.75 -47.69 31.74
CA PRO A 83 10.38 -46.43 32.17
C PRO A 83 10.97 -46.47 33.60
N LEU A 84 12.05 -45.71 33.85
CA LEU A 84 12.54 -45.28 35.18
C LEU A 84 13.54 -44.10 34.99
N PRO A 85 13.86 -43.27 36.01
CA PRO A 85 13.02 -42.32 36.76
C PRO A 85 13.66 -40.90 36.80
N PRO A 86 13.04 -39.87 37.43
CA PRO A 86 13.60 -38.54 37.55
C PRO A 86 14.47 -38.41 38.81
N THR A 87 15.68 -37.88 38.67
CA THR A 87 16.52 -37.48 39.81
C THR A 87 16.40 -35.98 40.04
N ASP A 88 15.71 -35.64 41.13
CA ASP A 88 16.00 -34.48 41.97
C ASP A 88 17.46 -34.54 42.45
N LEU A 89 18.07 -33.37 42.68
CA LEU A 89 18.72 -33.06 43.97
C LEU A 89 19.23 -31.62 44.01
N SER A 90 18.84 -30.95 45.09
CA SER A 90 19.27 -29.63 45.53
C SER A 90 20.71 -29.59 46.03
N SER A 91 21.29 -28.39 46.00
CA SER A 91 22.13 -27.78 47.05
C SER A 91 23.47 -28.43 47.39
N THR A 92 24.56 -27.68 47.15
CA THR A 92 25.51 -27.34 48.22
C THR A 92 26.26 -26.04 47.93
N TYR A 93 26.56 -25.35 49.03
CA TYR A 93 26.97 -23.96 49.21
C TYR A 93 28.50 -23.76 49.13
N ASN A 94 28.86 -22.47 49.11
CA ASN A 94 30.14 -21.80 49.38
C ASN A 94 30.97 -21.44 48.13
N GLY A 95 31.31 -20.18 47.86
CA GLY A 95 31.13 -18.96 48.63
C GLY A 95 32.33 -18.06 48.38
N LEU A 96 32.18 -17.02 47.55
CA LEU A 96 33.08 -15.85 47.56
C LEU A 96 32.28 -14.61 47.14
N SER A 97 31.98 -13.81 48.17
CA SER A 97 31.28 -12.54 48.13
C SER A 97 32.17 -11.46 47.50
N ARG A 98 31.65 -10.76 46.48
CA ARG A 98 32.20 -9.45 46.05
C ARG A 98 31.07 -8.45 46.01
N GLN A 99 30.89 -7.77 47.14
CA GLN A 99 29.93 -6.70 47.32
C GLN A 99 30.31 -5.50 46.43
N VAL A 100 29.33 -5.04 45.66
CA VAL A 100 29.32 -3.77 44.94
C VAL A 100 28.65 -2.74 45.85
N PRO A 101 29.33 -1.65 46.28
CA PRO A 101 28.67 -0.57 47.00
C PRO A 101 28.00 0.39 46.03
N SER A 102 26.71 0.63 46.28
CA SER A 102 25.83 1.59 45.62
C SER A 102 26.31 3.04 45.76
N GLU A 103 26.30 3.76 44.64
CA GLU A 103 26.51 5.21 44.52
C GLU A 103 25.37 6.00 45.17
N SER A 104 25.51 6.29 46.46
CA SER A 104 24.71 7.31 47.13
C SER A 104 25.44 7.69 48.42
N LYS A 105 25.97 8.93 48.44
CA LYS A 105 26.74 9.63 49.51
C LYS A 105 28.21 9.91 49.16
N ARG A 106 28.41 10.85 48.23
CA ARG A 106 29.61 11.73 48.22
C ARG A 106 29.27 13.09 47.60
N LYS A 107 28.30 13.77 48.21
CA LYS A 107 28.18 15.23 48.11
C LYS A 107 28.72 15.81 49.42
N SER A 108 29.67 16.72 49.27
CA SER A 108 30.33 17.58 50.26
C SER A 108 31.81 17.25 50.47
N LYS A 109 32.63 18.29 50.36
CA LYS A 109 34.10 18.35 50.37
C LYS A 109 34.76 18.00 49.03
N LEU A 110 34.81 18.99 48.14
CA LEU A 110 36.03 19.73 47.80
C LEU A 110 35.64 20.88 46.86
N LEU A 111 35.50 22.06 47.46
CA LEU A 111 35.57 23.34 46.76
C LEU A 111 37.03 23.59 46.39
N ASN A 112 37.22 24.27 45.25
CA ASN A 112 38.44 24.89 44.76
C ASN A 112 39.47 23.97 44.09
N GLU A 113 39.14 23.48 42.89
CA GLU A 113 40.14 23.37 41.82
C GLU A 113 39.53 23.86 40.50
N ALA A 114 40.34 24.61 39.76
CA ALA A 114 39.94 25.48 38.66
C ALA A 114 39.19 24.76 37.53
N VAL A 115 38.11 25.39 37.08
CA VAL A 115 37.38 25.02 35.86
C VAL A 115 38.38 24.94 34.70
N PRO A 116 38.53 23.79 34.01
CA PRO A 116 39.29 23.78 32.78
C PRO A 116 38.50 24.64 31.78
N ASN A 117 39.10 25.75 31.36
CA ASN A 117 38.59 26.61 30.31
C ASN A 117 38.02 25.77 29.17
N LYS A 118 36.69 25.78 29.01
CA LYS A 118 36.05 25.25 27.81
C LYS A 118 36.59 26.08 26.66
N ARG A 119 37.56 25.52 25.93
CA ARG A 119 38.08 26.13 24.70
C ARG A 119 36.88 26.56 23.85
N PRO A 120 36.80 27.82 23.40
CA PRO A 120 35.75 28.22 22.48
C PRO A 120 35.80 27.27 21.28
N LYS A 121 34.67 26.59 21.02
CA LYS A 121 34.54 25.72 19.85
C LYS A 121 34.91 26.55 18.63
N SER A 122 35.95 26.14 17.90
CA SER A 122 36.38 26.82 16.68
C SER A 122 35.20 26.99 15.72
N ALA A 123 35.21 28.02 14.88
CA ALA A 123 34.16 28.25 13.88
C ALA A 123 33.88 27.00 12.99
N HIS A 124 34.91 26.17 12.79
CA HIS A 124 34.83 24.87 12.13
C HIS A 124 33.98 23.84 12.91
N SER A 125 34.11 23.79 14.24
CA SER A 125 33.29 22.97 15.14
C SER A 125 31.82 23.44 15.17
N GLN A 126 31.56 24.74 15.08
CA GLN A 126 30.20 25.28 15.06
C GLN A 126 29.45 24.97 13.73
N ARG A 127 30.14 25.03 12.57
CA ARG A 127 29.56 24.59 11.28
C ARG A 127 29.19 23.11 11.32
N HIS A 128 30.09 22.23 11.77
CA HIS A 128 29.78 20.81 11.96
C HIS A 128 28.57 20.57 12.89
N SER A 129 28.40 21.38 13.94
CA SER A 129 27.26 21.27 14.85
C SER A 129 25.92 21.65 14.20
N LYS A 130 25.87 22.73 13.41
CA LYS A 130 24.65 23.15 12.68
C LYS A 130 24.28 22.15 11.57
N HIS A 131 25.26 21.62 10.85
CA HIS A 131 25.04 20.59 9.82
C HIS A 131 24.60 19.26 10.42
N THR A 132 25.20 18.83 11.52
CA THR A 132 24.76 17.63 12.23
C THR A 132 23.33 17.80 12.77
N ALA A 133 22.97 18.99 13.26
CA ALA A 133 21.60 19.28 13.67
C ALA A 133 20.62 19.25 12.49
N MET A 134 21.00 19.78 11.32
CA MET A 134 20.15 19.75 10.13
C MET A 134 19.99 18.34 9.56
N ASN A 135 21.05 17.51 9.55
CA ASN A 135 20.96 16.10 9.16
C ASN A 135 20.18 15.27 10.19
N ARG A 136 20.15 15.67 11.46
CA ARG A 136 19.24 15.09 12.47
C ARG A 136 17.78 15.49 12.23
N LYS A 137 17.53 16.73 11.77
CA LYS A 137 16.19 17.24 11.46
C LYS A 137 15.61 16.66 10.16
N THR A 138 16.41 16.57 9.11
CA THR A 138 15.95 16.26 7.74
C THR A 138 16.42 14.90 7.21
N GLY A 139 17.38 14.25 7.88
CA GLY A 139 18.01 13.01 7.40
C GLY A 139 19.03 13.25 6.28
N ALA A 140 19.99 12.33 6.13
CA ALA A 140 20.88 12.31 4.97
C ALA A 140 20.15 11.75 3.74
N CYS A 141 20.59 12.07 2.52
CA CYS A 141 20.03 11.44 1.31
C CYS A 141 20.39 9.95 1.24
N LEU A 142 19.59 9.16 0.51
CA LEU A 142 19.77 7.71 0.35
C LEU A 142 21.18 7.29 -0.06
N PRO A 143 21.79 7.87 -1.13
CA PRO A 143 23.15 7.52 -1.50
C PRO A 143 24.15 7.76 -0.35
N CYS A 144 24.03 8.86 0.39
CA CYS A 144 24.89 9.13 1.55
C CYS A 144 24.59 8.24 2.76
N GLN A 145 23.34 7.80 2.94
CA GLN A 145 22.96 6.87 4.00
C GLN A 145 23.59 5.49 3.81
N MET A 146 23.56 4.96 2.58
CA MET A 146 24.01 3.59 2.28
C MET A 146 25.53 3.45 2.26
N ARG A 147 26.25 4.52 1.95
CA ARG A 147 27.73 4.56 1.99
C ARG A 147 28.32 4.85 3.36
N THR A 148 27.49 4.81 4.41
CA THR A 148 27.86 5.19 5.78
C THR A 148 28.47 6.60 5.93
N ASN A 149 28.41 7.45 4.89
CA ASN A 149 28.94 8.81 4.83
C ASN A 149 27.87 9.89 5.11
N LYS A 150 26.97 9.61 6.06
CA LYS A 150 25.87 10.53 6.45
C LYS A 150 26.36 11.90 6.89
N HIS A 151 27.58 11.98 7.42
CA HIS A 151 28.22 13.20 7.89
C HIS A 151 28.66 14.13 6.74
N VAL A 152 28.77 13.63 5.50
CA VAL A 152 29.16 14.39 4.29
C VAL A 152 27.94 14.87 3.48
N CYS A 153 26.73 14.45 3.86
CA CYS A 153 25.50 14.91 3.20
C CYS A 153 25.22 16.38 3.57
N LEU A 154 25.69 17.31 2.74
CA LEU A 154 25.49 18.75 2.91
C LEU A 154 24.48 19.27 1.87
N PRO A 155 23.59 20.21 2.22
CA PRO A 155 22.68 20.84 1.25
C PRO A 155 23.42 21.35 0.03
N GLY A 156 22.84 21.11 -1.15
CA GLY A 156 23.36 21.63 -2.41
C GLY A 156 23.20 23.14 -2.53
N PRO A 157 23.60 23.71 -3.66
CA PRO A 157 23.31 25.11 -3.98
C PRO A 157 21.79 25.37 -4.06
N ASP A 158 21.03 24.38 -4.51
CA ASP A 158 19.57 24.35 -4.46
C ASP A 158 19.10 23.54 -3.24
N GLN A 159 18.07 24.02 -2.53
CA GLN A 159 17.52 23.38 -1.34
C GLN A 159 16.82 22.05 -1.67
N ASP A 160 16.14 22.00 -2.82
CA ASP A 160 15.43 20.81 -3.31
C ASP A 160 16.29 19.95 -4.26
N GLY A 161 17.47 20.47 -4.62
CA GLY A 161 18.44 19.81 -5.49
C GLY A 161 19.33 18.77 -4.79
N PRO A 162 20.26 18.16 -5.54
CA PRO A 162 21.17 17.15 -5.02
C PRO A 162 22.10 17.72 -3.94
N CYS A 163 22.40 16.93 -2.92
CA CYS A 163 23.38 17.28 -1.91
C CYS A 163 24.78 17.45 -2.54
N GLN A 164 25.66 18.24 -1.92
CA GLN A 164 26.99 18.53 -2.48
C GLN A 164 27.82 17.28 -2.79
N ALA A 165 27.72 16.26 -1.93
CA ALA A 165 28.43 15.00 -2.13
C ALA A 165 27.91 14.24 -3.38
N CYS A 166 26.60 14.28 -3.62
CA CYS A 166 25.99 13.69 -4.80
C CYS A 166 26.27 14.51 -6.06
N LEU A 167 26.28 15.84 -5.96
CA LEU A 167 26.60 16.73 -7.07
C LEU A 167 28.02 16.51 -7.58
N LYS A 168 29.01 16.47 -6.67
CA LYS A 168 30.42 16.14 -7.01
C LYS A 168 30.56 14.78 -7.66
N ARG A 169 29.70 13.83 -7.27
CA ARG A 169 29.72 12.48 -7.81
C ARG A 169 29.11 12.37 -9.19
N ALA A 170 28.05 13.13 -9.47
CA ALA A 170 27.45 13.19 -10.79
C ALA A 170 28.44 13.68 -11.86
N GLN A 171 29.50 14.40 -11.45
CA GLN A 171 30.59 14.82 -12.33
C GLN A 171 31.59 13.69 -12.66
N THR A 172 31.45 12.50 -12.06
CA THR A 172 32.32 11.34 -12.32
C THR A 172 31.66 10.41 -13.36
N PRO A 173 32.19 10.30 -14.60
CA PRO A 173 31.53 9.58 -15.70
C PRO A 173 31.35 8.07 -15.49
N SER A 174 32.15 7.44 -14.62
CA SER A 174 32.14 5.99 -14.41
C SER A 174 31.02 5.49 -13.48
N LEU A 175 30.19 6.39 -12.95
CA LEU A 175 29.17 6.07 -11.97
C LEU A 175 27.78 6.47 -12.49
N SER A 176 26.87 5.50 -12.64
CA SER A 176 25.46 5.82 -12.94
C SER A 176 24.94 6.82 -11.88
N PRO A 177 24.38 7.96 -12.32
CA PRO A 177 23.90 8.98 -11.40
C PRO A 177 22.60 8.49 -10.78
N VAL A 178 22.68 7.80 -9.65
CA VAL A 178 21.48 7.48 -8.88
C VAL A 178 20.99 8.79 -8.24
N PRO A 179 19.71 9.17 -8.42
CA PRO A 179 19.20 10.46 -7.98
C PRO A 179 19.39 10.67 -6.47
N CYS A 180 19.77 11.89 -6.12
CA CYS A 180 19.96 12.28 -4.72
C CYS A 180 18.60 12.55 -4.07
N ARG A 181 17.97 11.50 -3.53
CA ARG A 181 16.69 11.62 -2.83
C ARG A 181 16.85 11.52 -1.32
N ARG A 182 16.15 12.37 -0.55
CA ARG A 182 15.97 12.18 0.88
C ARG A 182 14.68 11.40 1.12
N ALA A 183 14.82 10.15 1.50
CA ALA A 183 13.70 9.30 1.88
C ALA A 183 14.13 8.42 3.06
N ARG A 184 13.19 8.03 3.90
CA ARG A 184 13.39 6.98 4.90
C ARG A 184 12.42 5.86 4.59
N PHE A 185 12.82 4.62 4.85
CA PHE A 185 11.91 3.47 4.75
C PHE A 185 10.63 3.65 5.58
N GLN A 186 10.69 4.42 6.69
CA GLN A 186 9.51 4.70 7.51
C GLN A 186 8.46 5.54 6.75
N ASP A 187 8.90 6.36 5.80
CA ASP A 187 8.06 7.30 5.05
C ASP A 187 7.41 6.64 3.81
N VAL A 188 7.75 5.38 3.50
CA VAL A 188 7.23 4.65 2.33
C VAL A 188 5.79 4.20 2.57
N LYS A 189 4.83 5.08 2.31
CA LYS A 189 3.39 4.80 2.42
C LYS A 189 2.86 4.25 1.08
N LEU A 190 2.14 3.14 1.14
CA LEU A 190 1.67 2.41 -0.05
C LEU A 190 0.19 1.99 0.09
N ILE A 191 -0.51 2.47 1.11
CA ILE A 191 -1.88 2.04 1.43
C ILE A 191 -2.82 3.23 1.36
N ARG A 192 -4.07 2.94 0.97
CA ARG A 192 -5.20 3.83 1.20
C ARG A 192 -5.62 3.75 2.68
N LEU A 193 -5.94 4.90 3.28
CA LEU A 193 -6.38 5.00 4.69
C LEU A 193 -7.90 5.18 4.84
N GLY A 194 -8.66 4.88 3.79
CA GLY A 194 -10.12 5.01 3.72
C GLY A 194 -10.61 5.94 2.61
N PRO A 195 -11.93 6.10 2.45
CA PRO A 195 -12.53 7.08 1.56
C PRO A 195 -12.29 8.51 2.06
N SER A 196 -12.36 9.49 1.15
CA SER A 196 -12.45 10.89 1.57
C SER A 196 -13.75 11.12 2.33
N ARG A 197 -13.82 12.21 3.10
CA ARG A 197 -14.99 12.54 3.93
C ARG A 197 -16.28 12.59 3.12
N ASP A 198 -16.23 13.07 1.88
CA ASP A 198 -17.40 13.19 0.99
C ASP A 198 -17.95 11.82 0.55
N PHE A 199 -17.10 10.79 0.54
CA PHE A 199 -17.49 9.43 0.18
C PHE A 199 -17.68 8.51 1.39
N ALA A 200 -17.47 9.03 2.61
CA ALA A 200 -17.59 8.24 3.83
C ALA A 200 -18.98 7.59 3.95
N THR A 201 -19.00 6.32 4.33
CA THR A 201 -20.24 5.56 4.51
C THR A 201 -21.01 6.01 5.76
N THR A 202 -20.32 6.54 6.75
CA THR A 202 -20.96 7.08 7.95
C THR A 202 -20.10 8.17 8.59
N LEU A 203 -20.75 9.23 9.08
CA LEU A 203 -20.09 10.33 9.78
C LEU A 203 -20.16 10.22 11.31
N ARG A 204 -20.77 9.17 11.87
CA ARG A 204 -20.95 8.97 13.33
C ARG A 204 -19.66 9.20 14.11
N TRP A 205 -18.57 8.78 13.50
CA TRP A 205 -17.26 8.69 14.12
C TRP A 205 -16.26 9.70 13.59
N LEU A 206 -16.57 10.35 12.46
CA LEU A 206 -15.73 11.39 11.87
C LEU A 206 -15.77 12.70 12.67
N LYS A 207 -16.77 12.89 13.54
CA LYS A 207 -16.89 14.08 14.41
C LYS A 207 -15.89 14.09 15.56
N ASP A 208 -15.44 12.93 16.01
CA ASP A 208 -14.54 12.80 17.17
C ASP A 208 -13.05 12.88 16.78
N LEU A 209 -12.71 12.65 15.51
CA LEU A 209 -11.34 12.71 14.97
C LEU A 209 -10.76 14.14 15.10
N LYS A 210 -10.02 14.39 16.18
CA LYS A 210 -9.25 15.65 16.32
C LYS A 210 -8.03 15.62 15.38
N PRO A 211 -7.67 16.75 14.73
CA PRO A 211 -6.42 16.86 13.99
C PRO A 211 -5.26 16.77 14.99
N SER A 212 -4.64 15.60 15.11
CA SER A 212 -3.44 15.37 15.91
C SER A 212 -2.38 14.68 15.06
N SER A 213 -1.13 14.70 15.53
CA SER A 213 0.06 14.30 14.77
C SER A 213 0.29 12.79 14.63
N ASP A 214 -0.38 11.94 15.42
CA ASP A 214 -0.60 10.49 15.15
C ASP A 214 -1.74 9.85 16.01
N PRO A 215 -3.01 10.30 15.92
CA PRO A 215 -4.16 9.79 16.68
C PRO A 215 -4.97 8.74 15.90
N GLN A 216 -4.73 8.61 14.59
CA GLN A 216 -5.61 7.94 13.63
C GLN A 216 -5.85 6.48 14.03
N LYS A 217 -4.80 5.74 14.42
CA LYS A 217 -4.85 4.29 14.67
C LYS A 217 -5.67 3.87 15.90
N ALA A 218 -5.64 4.65 16.99
CA ALA A 218 -6.36 4.31 18.23
C ALA A 218 -7.82 4.77 18.19
N GLU A 219 -8.10 5.82 17.43
CA GLU A 219 -9.46 6.34 17.20
C GLU A 219 -10.23 5.36 16.32
N TRP A 220 -9.73 4.98 15.14
CA TRP A 220 -10.44 4.08 14.21
C TRP A 220 -10.87 2.73 14.81
N LYS A 221 -10.09 2.20 15.76
CA LYS A 221 -10.46 0.99 16.53
C LYS A 221 -11.72 1.15 17.36
N LYS A 222 -11.94 2.31 17.99
CA LYS A 222 -13.18 2.62 18.72
C LYS A 222 -14.31 2.99 17.79
N LEU A 223 -13.97 3.64 16.67
CA LEU A 223 -14.88 4.15 15.66
C LEU A 223 -15.43 3.09 14.70
N THR A 224 -15.05 1.82 14.81
CA THR A 224 -15.66 0.73 14.01
C THR A 224 -16.70 -0.07 14.79
N ASN A 225 -16.86 0.21 16.08
CA ASN A 225 -17.85 -0.45 16.92
C ASN A 225 -19.21 0.26 16.81
N MET A 226 -20.15 -0.41 16.16
CA MET A 226 -21.54 0.02 16.04
C MET A 226 -22.31 -0.31 17.33
N ALA A 227 -23.18 0.60 17.77
CA ALA A 227 -24.17 0.27 18.80
C ALA A 227 -25.22 -0.64 18.16
N VAL A 228 -25.14 -1.93 18.46
CA VAL A 228 -26.02 -2.97 17.91
C VAL A 228 -27.25 -3.17 18.79
N LYS A 229 -28.40 -3.47 18.17
CA LYS A 229 -29.65 -3.76 18.88
C LYS A 229 -29.52 -5.04 19.66
N LYS A 230 -29.93 -5.08 20.93
CA LYS A 230 -30.09 -6.37 21.65
C LYS A 230 -30.97 -7.29 20.80
N SER A 231 -30.41 -8.39 20.29
CA SER A 231 -31.14 -9.35 19.46
C SER A 231 -32.33 -9.88 20.26
N ARG A 232 -33.52 -9.84 19.67
CA ARG A 232 -34.75 -10.37 20.29
C ARG A 232 -35.05 -11.82 19.88
N GLY A 233 -34.18 -12.51 19.15
CA GLY A 233 -34.55 -13.79 18.53
C GLY A 233 -33.45 -14.79 18.17
N THR A 234 -32.17 -14.54 18.47
CA THR A 234 -31.11 -15.53 18.30
C THR A 234 -30.45 -15.85 19.65
N ASP A 235 -30.23 -17.14 19.95
CA ASP A 235 -29.63 -17.60 21.22
C ASP A 235 -28.25 -16.96 21.48
N HIS A 236 -27.53 -16.58 20.41
CA HIS A 236 -26.20 -15.99 20.47
C HIS A 236 -26.17 -14.47 20.21
N GLY A 237 -27.29 -13.87 19.83
CA GLY A 237 -27.39 -12.42 19.60
C GLY A 237 -26.84 -11.90 18.27
N TYR A 238 -26.32 -12.77 17.40
CA TYR A 238 -25.80 -12.42 16.07
C TYR A 238 -26.27 -13.41 14.99
N THR A 239 -26.06 -13.05 13.72
CA THR A 239 -26.23 -13.88 12.52
C THR A 239 -24.87 -14.16 11.90
N GLU A 240 -24.62 -15.40 11.47
CA GLU A 240 -23.37 -15.75 10.76
C GLU A 240 -23.54 -15.55 9.25
N LEU A 241 -22.56 -14.90 8.64
CA LEU A 241 -22.49 -14.69 7.20
C LEU A 241 -21.22 -15.27 6.63
N ARG A 242 -21.34 -15.88 5.45
CA ARG A 242 -20.21 -16.31 4.63
C ARG A 242 -20.05 -15.36 3.47
N LEU A 243 -18.87 -14.78 3.32
CA LEU A 243 -18.58 -13.80 2.28
C LEU A 243 -17.54 -14.32 1.30
N SER A 244 -17.63 -13.89 0.05
CA SER A 244 -16.62 -14.17 -0.98
C SER A 244 -16.46 -12.99 -1.94
N GLN A 245 -15.27 -12.87 -2.51
CA GLN A 245 -14.97 -12.00 -3.66
C GLN A 245 -14.83 -12.78 -4.97
N GLY A 246 -15.00 -14.12 -4.95
CA GLY A 246 -14.85 -14.99 -6.12
C GLY A 246 -13.40 -15.30 -6.53
N HIS A 247 -12.42 -14.84 -5.73
CA HIS A 247 -10.99 -15.01 -6.00
C HIS A 247 -10.32 -16.14 -5.21
N SER A 248 -11.10 -16.90 -4.43
CA SER A 248 -10.68 -18.14 -3.78
C SER A 248 -11.90 -19.01 -3.49
N GLU A 249 -11.71 -20.31 -3.25
CA GLU A 249 -12.77 -21.19 -2.73
C GLU A 249 -13.08 -20.92 -1.25
N GLY A 250 -12.10 -20.36 -0.50
CA GLY A 250 -12.31 -19.95 0.88
C GLY A 250 -13.36 -18.85 1.03
N THR A 251 -14.00 -18.80 2.20
CA THR A 251 -14.98 -17.78 2.57
C THR A 251 -14.53 -17.01 3.80
N LEU A 252 -14.88 -15.72 3.87
CA LEU A 252 -14.71 -14.91 5.07
C LEU A 252 -15.99 -15.01 5.90
N ASN A 253 -15.89 -15.61 7.09
CA ASN A 253 -17.03 -15.82 7.96
C ASN A 253 -17.13 -14.68 8.97
N LEU A 254 -18.25 -13.97 9.01
CA LEU A 254 -18.45 -12.83 9.91
C LEU A 254 -19.71 -13.00 10.75
N ARG A 255 -19.67 -12.44 11.96
CA ARG A 255 -20.84 -12.30 12.83
C ARG A 255 -21.41 -10.90 12.67
N VAL A 256 -22.70 -10.81 12.36
CA VAL A 256 -23.39 -9.53 12.12
C VAL A 256 -24.65 -9.40 12.94
N GLN A 257 -25.09 -8.17 13.15
CA GLN A 257 -26.28 -7.86 13.95
C GLN A 257 -26.90 -6.55 13.48
N GLU A 258 -28.21 -6.41 13.71
CA GLU A 258 -28.95 -5.22 13.34
C GLU A 258 -28.56 -3.99 14.18
N PHE A 259 -28.55 -2.82 13.55
CA PHE A 259 -28.34 -1.54 14.21
C PHE A 259 -29.48 -0.56 13.91
N ASP A 260 -29.56 0.52 14.70
CA ASP A 260 -30.44 1.66 14.42
C ASP A 260 -29.69 2.73 13.61
N PRO A 261 -30.01 2.93 12.32
CA PRO A 261 -29.33 3.92 11.50
C PRO A 261 -29.65 5.34 11.95
N VAL A 262 -28.71 6.25 11.68
CA VAL A 262 -28.91 7.70 11.82
C VAL A 262 -28.73 8.35 10.46
N GLU A 263 -29.15 9.60 10.34
CA GLU A 263 -29.15 10.36 9.09
C GLU A 263 -27.80 10.37 8.36
N SER A 264 -26.68 10.30 9.09
CA SER A 264 -25.34 10.29 8.49
C SER A 264 -24.90 8.94 7.92
N ASP A 265 -25.68 7.86 8.07
CA ASP A 265 -25.31 6.53 7.60
C ASP A 265 -25.83 6.27 6.18
N LYS A 266 -24.95 5.77 5.31
CA LYS A 266 -25.36 5.21 4.02
C LYS A 266 -26.00 3.84 4.25
N THR A 267 -27.27 3.72 3.87
CA THR A 267 -28.07 2.49 3.97
C THR A 267 -28.40 1.89 2.60
N VAL A 268 -27.89 2.48 1.53
CA VAL A 268 -28.17 2.09 0.14
C VAL A 268 -26.89 2.13 -0.70
N TYR A 269 -26.83 1.28 -1.73
CA TYR A 269 -25.91 1.46 -2.85
C TYR A 269 -26.61 2.22 -3.97
N GLN A 270 -25.84 3.03 -4.70
CA GLN A 270 -26.32 3.80 -5.83
C GLN A 270 -25.36 3.64 -7.01
N TRP A 271 -25.90 3.61 -8.22
CA TRP A 271 -25.14 3.64 -9.47
C TRP A 271 -25.95 4.36 -10.54
N ILE A 272 -25.26 4.80 -11.59
CA ILE A 272 -25.88 5.47 -12.73
C ILE A 272 -25.86 4.51 -13.92
N ASP A 273 -27.02 4.32 -14.54
CA ASP A 273 -27.17 3.58 -15.80
C ASP A 273 -27.94 4.46 -16.80
N ASN A 274 -27.35 4.72 -17.97
CA ASN A 274 -27.90 5.62 -18.99
C ASN A 274 -28.40 6.98 -18.45
N GLY A 275 -27.67 7.57 -17.51
CA GLY A 275 -28.02 8.84 -16.85
C GLY A 275 -29.09 8.74 -15.76
N ILE A 276 -29.66 7.56 -15.52
CA ILE A 276 -30.65 7.30 -14.47
C ILE A 276 -29.94 6.79 -13.23
N THR A 277 -30.22 7.40 -12.07
CA THR A 277 -29.69 6.91 -10.79
C THR A 277 -30.56 5.78 -10.26
N HIS A 278 -29.96 4.61 -10.07
CA HIS A 278 -30.56 3.44 -9.47
C HIS A 278 -30.16 3.30 -8.01
N VAL A 279 -31.00 2.63 -7.21
CA VAL A 279 -30.80 2.46 -5.78
C VAL A 279 -31.06 1.01 -5.38
N TYR A 280 -30.09 0.41 -4.69
CA TYR A 280 -30.22 -0.91 -4.06
C TYR A 280 -30.29 -0.71 -2.54
N ARG A 281 -31.44 -1.03 -1.94
CA ARG A 281 -31.68 -0.84 -0.51
C ARG A 281 -31.14 -2.03 0.28
N CYS A 282 -30.40 -1.75 1.34
CA CYS A 282 -29.82 -2.77 2.22
C CYS A 282 -30.49 -2.73 3.60
N PRO A 283 -30.58 -3.88 4.30
CA PRO A 283 -30.98 -3.92 5.69
C PRO A 283 -29.88 -3.31 6.57
N HIS A 284 -30.25 -2.88 7.77
CA HIS A 284 -29.33 -2.20 8.69
C HIS A 284 -28.54 -3.20 9.53
N PHE A 285 -27.63 -3.94 8.89
CA PHE A 285 -26.70 -4.85 9.58
C PHE A 285 -25.29 -4.28 9.60
N ALA A 286 -24.58 -4.56 10.69
CA ALA A 286 -23.18 -4.24 10.91
C ALA A 286 -22.45 -5.45 11.51
N ILE A 287 -21.12 -5.45 11.47
CA ILE A 287 -20.28 -6.43 12.16
C ILE A 287 -20.54 -6.34 13.67
N ALA A 288 -20.89 -7.46 14.29
CA ALA A 288 -21.22 -7.57 15.70
C ALA A 288 -19.98 -7.69 16.59
N ASP A 289 -18.94 -8.36 16.09
CA ASP A 289 -17.69 -8.58 16.81
C ASP A 289 -16.50 -8.24 15.92
N ARG A 290 -15.89 -7.08 16.20
CA ARG A 290 -14.77 -6.55 15.44
C ARG A 290 -13.50 -7.39 15.61
N ASP A 291 -13.23 -7.90 16.81
CA ASP A 291 -12.01 -8.65 17.09
C ASP A 291 -12.08 -10.03 16.42
N HIS A 292 -13.24 -10.68 16.51
CA HIS A 292 -13.52 -11.89 15.75
C HIS A 292 -13.38 -11.65 14.24
N ALA A 293 -13.95 -10.56 13.71
CA ALA A 293 -13.82 -10.21 12.29
C ALA A 293 -12.36 -9.99 11.88
N ALA A 294 -11.55 -9.33 12.71
CA ALA A 294 -10.12 -9.13 12.46
C ALA A 294 -9.35 -10.46 12.42
N ASP A 295 -9.68 -11.41 13.29
CA ASP A 295 -9.09 -12.75 13.27
C ASP A 295 -9.52 -13.54 12.03
N GLN A 296 -10.80 -13.46 11.64
CA GLN A 296 -11.31 -14.09 10.43
C GLN A 296 -10.66 -13.52 9.15
N VAL A 297 -10.43 -12.19 9.08
CA VAL A 297 -9.69 -11.56 7.98
C VAL A 297 -8.25 -12.08 7.91
N ARG A 298 -7.54 -12.17 9.04
CA ARG A 298 -6.17 -12.73 9.07
C ARG A 298 -6.14 -14.17 8.58
N GLN A 299 -7.03 -15.01 9.12
CA GLN A 299 -7.14 -16.41 8.74
C GLN A 299 -7.45 -16.55 7.24
N PHE A 300 -8.38 -15.74 6.73
CA PHE A 300 -8.72 -15.73 5.31
C PHE A 300 -7.49 -15.41 4.44
N ILE A 301 -6.74 -14.36 4.76
CA ILE A 301 -5.53 -13.99 4.00
C ILE A 301 -4.48 -15.10 4.09
N ASP A 302 -4.24 -15.64 5.28
CA ASP A 302 -3.23 -16.68 5.51
C ASP A 302 -3.53 -17.96 4.73
N SER A 303 -4.80 -18.37 4.66
CA SER A 303 -5.20 -19.61 3.98
C SER A 303 -5.38 -19.47 2.47
N ASN A 304 -5.71 -18.27 1.96
CA ASN A 304 -6.15 -18.10 0.56
C ASN A 304 -5.17 -17.34 -0.34
N SER A 305 -4.08 -16.76 0.19
CA SER A 305 -3.21 -15.86 -0.59
C SER A 305 -2.65 -16.46 -1.88
N GLY A 306 -2.30 -17.76 -1.89
CA GLY A 306 -1.77 -18.42 -3.10
C GLY A 306 -2.80 -18.49 -4.22
N GLU A 307 -3.98 -19.05 -3.92
CA GLU A 307 -5.08 -19.15 -4.89
C GLU A 307 -5.53 -17.77 -5.37
N TYR A 308 -5.56 -16.78 -4.47
CA TYR A 308 -5.94 -15.41 -4.78
C TYR A 308 -4.97 -14.78 -5.80
N VAL A 309 -3.66 -15.06 -5.69
CA VAL A 309 -2.66 -14.65 -6.68
C VAL A 309 -2.92 -15.33 -8.02
N ASP A 310 -3.15 -16.65 -8.02
CA ASP A 310 -3.36 -17.43 -9.25
C ASP A 310 -4.59 -16.96 -10.04
N ARG A 311 -5.68 -16.64 -9.34
CA ARG A 311 -6.92 -16.16 -9.98
C ARG A 311 -6.81 -14.73 -10.51
N LEU A 312 -6.06 -13.86 -9.83
CA LEU A 312 -5.90 -12.46 -10.26
C LEU A 312 -4.79 -12.26 -11.30
N LEU A 313 -3.83 -13.18 -11.38
CA LEU A 313 -2.77 -13.17 -12.38
C LEU A 313 -2.84 -14.46 -13.22
N PRO A 314 -3.91 -14.63 -14.02
CA PRO A 314 -4.11 -15.83 -14.82
C PRO A 314 -3.03 -15.96 -15.90
N ALA A 315 -2.93 -17.16 -16.47
CA ALA A 315 -2.06 -17.42 -17.61
C ALA A 315 -2.37 -16.46 -18.76
N SER A 316 -1.34 -15.78 -19.26
CA SER A 316 -1.45 -14.86 -20.39
C SER A 316 -0.25 -15.04 -21.31
N SER A 317 -0.49 -14.93 -22.61
CA SER A 317 0.57 -14.84 -23.63
C SER A 317 1.09 -13.41 -23.81
N GLU A 318 0.40 -12.41 -23.25
CA GLU A 318 0.85 -11.02 -23.27
C GLU A 318 2.10 -10.88 -22.39
N PRO A 319 3.23 -10.34 -22.91
CA PRO A 319 4.51 -10.39 -22.21
C PRO A 319 4.54 -9.71 -20.83
N ARG A 320 3.78 -8.62 -20.63
CA ARG A 320 3.74 -7.91 -19.34
C ARG A 320 2.99 -8.71 -18.29
N ALA A 321 1.82 -9.22 -18.62
CA ALA A 321 1.03 -10.09 -17.77
C ALA A 321 1.77 -11.41 -17.46
N ALA A 322 2.44 -11.99 -18.47
CA ALA A 322 3.29 -13.17 -18.29
C ALA A 322 4.44 -12.88 -17.32
N PHE A 323 5.11 -11.74 -17.44
CA PHE A 323 6.19 -11.35 -16.55
C PHE A 323 5.72 -11.11 -15.12
N ALA A 324 4.61 -10.39 -14.94
CA ALA A 324 4.00 -10.18 -13.63
C ALA A 324 3.64 -11.51 -12.98
N ARG A 325 2.92 -12.38 -13.69
CA ARG A 325 2.57 -13.72 -13.19
C ARG A 325 3.80 -14.52 -12.79
N MET A 326 4.84 -14.55 -13.63
CA MET A 326 6.08 -15.27 -13.33
C MET A 326 6.76 -14.74 -12.06
N ALA A 327 6.82 -13.41 -11.87
CA ALA A 327 7.37 -12.79 -10.67
C ALA A 327 6.59 -13.19 -9.42
N PHE A 328 5.26 -13.15 -9.47
CA PHE A 328 4.40 -13.53 -8.37
C PHE A 328 4.49 -15.02 -8.04
N GLN A 329 4.44 -15.92 -9.04
CA GLN A 329 4.58 -17.36 -8.81
C GLN A 329 5.94 -17.70 -8.19
N THR A 330 7.01 -17.06 -8.67
CA THR A 330 8.36 -17.23 -8.13
C THR A 330 8.41 -16.78 -6.67
N ALA A 331 7.76 -15.66 -6.34
CA ALA A 331 7.68 -15.18 -4.97
C ALA A 331 6.86 -16.11 -4.06
N VAL A 332 5.71 -16.62 -4.54
CA VAL A 332 4.85 -17.57 -3.81
C VAL A 332 5.64 -18.84 -3.47
N ASN A 333 6.33 -19.41 -4.45
CA ASN A 333 7.14 -20.62 -4.24
C ASN A 333 8.28 -20.40 -3.23
N ARG A 334 8.82 -19.17 -3.17
CA ARG A 334 9.90 -18.79 -2.26
C ARG A 334 9.41 -18.30 -0.90
N ALA A 335 8.13 -17.96 -0.74
CA ALA A 335 7.57 -17.42 0.49
C ALA A 335 7.85 -18.32 1.71
N GLN A 336 7.84 -19.64 1.52
CA GLN A 336 8.19 -20.63 2.56
C GLN A 336 9.60 -20.44 3.15
N LYS A 337 10.53 -19.87 2.38
CA LYS A 337 11.93 -19.62 2.78
C LYS A 337 12.20 -18.14 3.04
N SER A 338 11.23 -17.25 2.81
CA SER A 338 11.41 -15.81 2.92
C SER A 338 10.20 -15.12 3.52
N SER A 339 10.31 -14.79 4.81
CA SER A 339 9.28 -14.04 5.53
C SER A 339 9.00 -12.66 4.90
N LEU A 340 9.98 -12.06 4.21
CA LEU A 340 9.76 -10.83 3.45
C LEU A 340 8.77 -11.05 2.30
N LEU A 341 8.97 -12.09 1.50
CA LEU A 341 8.10 -12.40 0.37
C LEU A 341 6.72 -12.84 0.85
N GLU A 342 6.65 -13.69 1.88
CA GLU A 342 5.39 -14.10 2.49
C GLU A 342 4.55 -12.89 2.94
N MET A 343 5.13 -11.99 3.74
CA MET A 343 4.45 -10.78 4.18
C MET A 343 4.05 -9.88 2.99
N THR A 344 4.89 -9.78 1.97
CA THR A 344 4.64 -8.92 0.80
C THR A 344 3.50 -9.43 -0.07
N ILE A 345 3.41 -10.75 -0.28
CA ILE A 345 2.29 -11.39 -0.99
C ILE A 345 1.00 -11.20 -0.21
N LYS A 346 1.01 -11.50 1.10
CA LYS A 346 -0.17 -11.33 1.95
C LYS A 346 -0.63 -9.87 2.02
N PHE A 347 0.30 -8.92 2.04
CA PHE A 347 0.01 -7.49 1.96
C PHE A 347 -0.65 -7.14 0.62
N TRP A 348 -0.13 -7.66 -0.49
CA TRP A 348 -0.70 -7.43 -1.81
C TRP A 348 -2.14 -7.97 -1.91
N VAL A 349 -2.39 -9.18 -1.40
CA VAL A 349 -3.74 -9.79 -1.35
C VAL A 349 -4.68 -8.96 -0.48
N ALA A 350 -4.25 -8.57 0.72
CA ALA A 350 -5.04 -7.72 1.61
C ALA A 350 -5.43 -6.39 0.96
N GLY A 351 -4.58 -5.83 0.08
CA GLY A 351 -4.92 -4.64 -0.71
C GLY A 351 -6.09 -4.86 -1.66
N ARG A 352 -6.20 -6.05 -2.26
CA ARG A 352 -7.32 -6.40 -3.15
C ARG A 352 -8.63 -6.57 -2.38
N LEU A 353 -8.57 -6.99 -1.11
CA LEU A 353 -9.76 -7.17 -0.27
C LEU A 353 -10.56 -5.88 -0.06
N ILE A 354 -9.91 -4.71 -0.16
CA ILE A 354 -10.53 -3.38 0.00
C ILE A 354 -10.76 -2.64 -1.33
N GLU A 355 -10.45 -3.30 -2.45
CA GLU A 355 -10.60 -2.77 -3.81
C GLU A 355 -11.63 -3.56 -4.61
N LYS A 356 -12.04 -4.73 -4.12
CA LYS A 356 -13.03 -5.62 -4.74
C LYS A 356 -14.26 -5.75 -3.84
N PRO A 357 -15.47 -5.77 -4.40
CA PRO A 357 -16.69 -5.86 -3.61
C PRO A 357 -16.88 -7.25 -2.98
N TRP A 358 -17.33 -7.28 -1.73
CA TRP A 358 -17.73 -8.51 -1.05
C TRP A 358 -19.16 -8.90 -1.40
N SER A 359 -19.38 -10.21 -1.54
CA SER A 359 -20.70 -10.78 -1.79
C SER A 359 -21.08 -11.81 -0.72
N ILE A 360 -22.33 -11.77 -0.26
CA ILE A 360 -22.88 -12.77 0.65
C ILE A 360 -23.10 -14.08 -0.11
N GLN A 361 -22.70 -15.19 0.52
CA GLN A 361 -22.78 -16.55 0.00
C GLN A 361 -23.58 -17.45 0.96
N GLY A 362 -24.27 -18.44 0.40
CA GLY A 362 -25.04 -19.43 1.16
C GLY A 362 -26.53 -19.09 1.25
N GLN A 363 -27.21 -19.66 2.26
CA GLN A 363 -28.66 -19.53 2.43
C GLN A 363 -29.08 -18.24 3.14
N GLU A 364 -28.25 -17.74 4.04
CA GLU A 364 -28.50 -16.47 4.73
C GLU A 364 -28.15 -15.30 3.80
N SER A 365 -29.08 -14.36 3.65
CA SER A 365 -28.96 -13.19 2.77
C SER A 365 -29.32 -11.87 3.45
N LEU A 366 -29.60 -11.89 4.76
CA LEU A 366 -30.15 -10.78 5.52
C LEU A 366 -31.49 -10.26 4.95
N GLY A 367 -32.24 -11.12 4.26
CA GLY A 367 -33.46 -10.76 3.55
C GLY A 367 -33.24 -10.00 2.23
N MET A 368 -31.98 -9.78 1.81
CA MET A 368 -31.67 -9.20 0.51
C MET A 368 -31.86 -10.21 -0.63
N ARG A 369 -32.05 -9.69 -1.84
CA ARG A 369 -32.25 -10.46 -3.08
C ARG A 369 -31.44 -9.86 -4.22
N LEU A 370 -31.13 -10.67 -5.22
CA LEU A 370 -30.52 -10.17 -6.45
C LEU A 370 -31.39 -9.09 -7.09
N ASP A 371 -30.73 -8.08 -7.66
CA ASP A 371 -31.43 -7.06 -8.43
C ASP A 371 -31.97 -7.68 -9.73
N THR A 372 -33.19 -7.32 -10.10
CA THR A 372 -33.84 -7.85 -11.30
C THR A 372 -33.33 -7.20 -12.58
N CYS A 373 -32.71 -6.02 -12.49
CA CYS A 373 -32.15 -5.31 -13.64
C CYS A 373 -30.83 -5.96 -14.08
N PRO A 374 -30.70 -6.48 -15.31
CA PRO A 374 -29.47 -7.11 -15.78
C PRO A 374 -28.25 -6.16 -15.81
N ALA A 375 -28.49 -4.84 -15.96
CA ALA A 375 -27.45 -3.82 -15.92
C ALA A 375 -26.98 -3.49 -14.49
N SER A 376 -27.70 -3.96 -13.47
CA SER A 376 -27.31 -3.75 -12.07
C SER A 376 -26.01 -4.50 -11.74
N PRO A 377 -25.06 -3.86 -11.02
CA PRO A 377 -23.89 -4.53 -10.42
C PRO A 377 -24.24 -5.67 -9.46
N TYR A 378 -25.51 -5.73 -9.02
CA TYR A 378 -26.06 -6.68 -8.05
C TYR A 378 -27.03 -7.69 -8.68
N SER A 379 -27.06 -7.78 -10.00
CA SER A 379 -27.88 -8.76 -10.74
C SER A 379 -27.42 -10.21 -10.54
N ARG A 380 -26.15 -10.42 -10.18
CA ARG A 380 -25.53 -11.76 -10.01
C ARG A 380 -24.95 -12.02 -8.63
N ARG A 381 -25.00 -11.04 -7.73
CA ARG A 381 -24.44 -11.13 -6.38
C ARG A 381 -25.23 -10.29 -5.40
N ILE A 382 -25.33 -10.80 -4.18
CA ILE A 382 -25.89 -10.04 -3.05
C ILE A 382 -24.72 -9.33 -2.36
N PRO A 383 -24.67 -7.99 -2.34
CA PRO A 383 -23.59 -7.28 -1.66
C PRO A 383 -23.69 -7.45 -0.15
N VAL A 384 -22.59 -7.20 0.56
CA VAL A 384 -22.65 -6.85 1.98
C VAL A 384 -23.37 -5.51 2.17
N THR A 385 -23.80 -5.15 3.38
CA THR A 385 -24.38 -3.82 3.60
C THR A 385 -23.29 -2.74 3.50
N PRO A 386 -23.61 -1.47 3.14
CA PRO A 386 -22.61 -0.41 3.05
C PRO A 386 -21.79 -0.24 4.35
N ILE A 387 -22.43 -0.35 5.51
CA ILE A 387 -21.77 -0.26 6.82
C ILE A 387 -20.83 -1.43 7.06
N MET A 388 -21.23 -2.66 6.71
CA MET A 388 -20.35 -3.82 6.81
C MET A 388 -19.13 -3.67 5.90
N ASP A 389 -19.33 -3.25 4.64
CA ASP A 389 -18.26 -3.01 3.66
C ASP A 389 -17.22 -2.03 4.23
N PHE A 390 -17.71 -0.91 4.77
CA PHE A 390 -16.87 0.07 5.46
C PHE A 390 -16.12 -0.53 6.66
N GLN A 391 -16.78 -1.33 7.50
CA GLN A 391 -16.12 -1.95 8.65
C GLN A 391 -15.06 -2.97 8.22
N ILE A 392 -15.32 -3.78 7.18
CA ILE A 392 -14.34 -4.72 6.62
C ILE A 392 -13.11 -3.95 6.12
N ASP A 393 -13.31 -2.89 5.34
CA ASP A 393 -12.21 -2.05 4.84
C ASP A 393 -11.34 -1.51 5.98
N ASN A 394 -11.95 -0.95 7.03
CA ASN A 394 -11.22 -0.40 8.16
C ASN A 394 -10.47 -1.49 8.95
N ILE A 395 -11.06 -2.68 9.11
CA ILE A 395 -10.38 -3.81 9.75
C ILE A 395 -9.16 -4.21 8.91
N VAL A 396 -9.32 -4.40 7.61
CA VAL A 396 -8.21 -4.78 6.72
C VAL A 396 -7.12 -3.70 6.71
N ILE A 397 -7.47 -2.42 6.62
CA ILE A 397 -6.52 -1.30 6.58
C ILE A 397 -5.71 -1.21 7.89
N TYR A 398 -6.39 -1.08 9.04
CA TYR A 398 -5.74 -0.70 10.28
C TYR A 398 -5.19 -1.89 11.08
N ASP A 399 -5.86 -3.04 11.03
CA ASP A 399 -5.46 -4.23 11.79
C ASP A 399 -4.53 -5.16 11.00
N TYR A 400 -4.50 -5.03 9.66
CA TYR A 400 -3.66 -5.86 8.80
C TYR A 400 -2.65 -5.04 7.99
N LEU A 401 -3.10 -4.27 7.00
CA LEU A 401 -2.24 -3.61 6.01
C LEU A 401 -1.19 -2.70 6.65
N GLU A 402 -1.58 -1.82 7.58
CA GLU A 402 -0.64 -0.96 8.29
C GLU A 402 0.42 -1.74 9.07
N VAL A 403 -0.01 -2.80 9.76
CA VAL A 403 0.85 -3.62 10.62
C VAL A 403 1.87 -4.36 9.76
N VAL A 404 1.40 -5.00 8.69
CA VAL A 404 2.25 -5.78 7.78
C VAL A 404 3.19 -4.86 7.00
N LEU A 405 2.72 -3.69 6.53
CA LEU A 405 3.59 -2.71 5.87
C LEU A 405 4.72 -2.22 6.80
N GLY A 406 4.43 -1.99 8.08
CA GLY A 406 5.44 -1.67 9.08
C GLY A 406 6.52 -2.75 9.21
N ARG A 407 6.12 -4.02 9.19
CA ARG A 407 7.04 -5.18 9.22
C ARG A 407 7.85 -5.30 7.93
N ILE A 408 7.22 -5.13 6.76
CA ILE A 408 7.88 -5.13 5.45
C ILE A 408 8.94 -4.03 5.41
N ARG A 409 8.61 -2.79 5.80
CA ARG A 409 9.58 -1.67 5.85
C ARG A 409 10.79 -1.99 6.73
N LYS A 410 10.57 -2.63 7.88
CA LYS A 410 11.65 -3.04 8.78
C LYS A 410 12.53 -4.12 8.14
N ALA A 411 11.92 -5.16 7.55
CA ALA A 411 12.63 -6.24 6.88
C ALA A 411 13.42 -5.75 5.65
N MET A 412 12.79 -4.94 4.80
CA MET A 412 13.44 -4.31 3.64
C MET A 412 14.65 -3.48 4.06
N LYS A 413 14.49 -2.61 5.07
CA LYS A 413 15.61 -1.82 5.61
C LYS A 413 16.76 -2.72 6.12
N GLN A 414 16.43 -3.80 6.83
CA GLN A 414 17.43 -4.71 7.39
C GLN A 414 18.21 -5.47 6.32
N ARG A 415 17.59 -5.77 5.16
CA ARG A 415 18.24 -6.48 4.05
C ARG A 415 18.96 -5.56 3.05
N ILE A 416 18.40 -4.37 2.78
CA ILE A 416 18.97 -3.39 1.85
C ILE A 416 20.17 -2.68 2.44
N MET A 417 20.11 -2.22 3.71
CA MET A 417 21.18 -1.38 4.26
C MET A 417 22.56 -2.08 4.37
N PRO A 418 22.66 -3.40 4.63
CA PRO A 418 23.93 -4.13 4.59
C PRO A 418 24.44 -4.43 3.17
N THR A 419 23.63 -4.23 2.13
CA THR A 419 23.98 -4.48 0.72
C THR A 419 24.51 -5.90 0.47
N LYS A 420 23.84 -6.89 1.05
CA LYS A 420 24.19 -8.31 0.89
C LYS A 420 23.64 -8.85 -0.42
N LYS A 421 24.52 -9.41 -1.25
CA LYS A 421 24.13 -9.97 -2.56
C LYS A 421 23.16 -11.16 -2.46
N GLU A 422 23.24 -11.94 -1.38
CA GLU A 422 22.34 -13.07 -1.11
C GLU A 422 20.87 -12.66 -0.94
N ASP A 423 20.63 -11.44 -0.45
CA ASP A 423 19.29 -10.89 -0.25
C ASP A 423 18.70 -10.28 -1.54
N TRP A 424 19.51 -10.08 -2.58
CA TRP A 424 19.13 -9.34 -3.79
C TRP A 424 17.84 -9.87 -4.41
N PHE A 425 17.70 -11.19 -4.53
CA PHE A 425 16.58 -11.82 -5.22
C PHE A 425 15.25 -11.61 -4.49
N ASP A 426 15.25 -11.76 -3.16
CA ASP A 426 14.07 -11.52 -2.34
C ASP A 426 13.71 -10.03 -2.30
N ILE A 427 14.71 -9.14 -2.22
CA ILE A 427 14.49 -7.69 -2.30
C ILE A 427 13.87 -7.31 -3.65
N HIS A 428 14.38 -7.88 -4.74
CA HIS A 428 13.91 -7.63 -6.09
C HIS A 428 12.43 -8.02 -6.24
N LEU A 429 12.07 -9.26 -5.89
CA LEU A 429 10.69 -9.73 -5.97
C LEU A 429 9.75 -8.94 -5.05
N ALA A 430 10.18 -8.64 -3.82
CA ALA A 430 9.38 -7.82 -2.91
C ALA A 430 9.13 -6.41 -3.47
N THR A 431 10.17 -5.78 -4.04
CA THR A 431 10.06 -4.47 -4.67
C THR A 431 9.09 -4.51 -5.86
N PHE A 432 9.20 -5.53 -6.71
CA PHE A 432 8.30 -5.74 -7.84
C PHE A 432 6.83 -5.82 -7.38
N ILE A 433 6.53 -6.68 -6.39
CA ILE A 433 5.15 -6.88 -5.89
C ILE A 433 4.60 -5.59 -5.25
N LEU A 434 5.42 -4.86 -4.48
CA LEU A 434 5.00 -3.60 -3.87
C LEU A 434 4.71 -2.52 -4.92
N LEU A 435 5.48 -2.46 -6.01
CA LEU A 435 5.23 -1.53 -7.11
C LEU A 435 3.98 -1.92 -7.90
N HIS A 436 3.77 -3.22 -8.12
CA HIS A 436 2.52 -3.73 -8.70
C HIS A 436 1.30 -3.37 -7.83
N HIS A 437 1.46 -3.39 -6.50
CA HIS A 437 0.40 -2.93 -5.61
C HIS A 437 0.06 -1.45 -5.86
N VAL A 438 1.07 -0.59 -6.04
CA VAL A 438 0.87 0.83 -6.36
C VAL A 438 0.13 1.01 -7.69
N ASP A 439 0.51 0.26 -8.74
CA ASP A 439 -0.18 0.29 -10.04
C ASP A 439 -1.68 0.01 -9.86
N LEU A 440 -2.02 -1.06 -9.14
CA LEU A 440 -3.42 -1.44 -8.92
C LEU A 440 -4.19 -0.46 -8.03
N THR A 441 -3.57 0.09 -6.99
CA THR A 441 -4.23 1.08 -6.13
C THR A 441 -4.48 2.39 -6.87
N MET A 442 -3.56 2.82 -7.74
CA MET A 442 -3.80 3.97 -8.62
C MET A 442 -4.92 3.69 -9.61
N LYS A 443 -4.92 2.52 -10.25
CA LYS A 443 -5.99 2.12 -11.16
C LYS A 443 -7.35 2.11 -10.46
N HIS A 444 -7.43 1.56 -9.26
CA HIS A 444 -8.66 1.57 -8.48
C HIS A 444 -9.17 2.99 -8.19
N ASP A 445 -8.29 3.94 -7.90
CA ASP A 445 -8.69 5.34 -7.68
C ASP A 445 -9.17 6.03 -8.97
N VAL A 446 -8.60 5.68 -10.13
CA VAL A 446 -9.08 6.12 -11.45
C VAL A 446 -10.46 5.54 -11.73
N ASP A 447 -10.63 4.24 -11.56
CA ASP A 447 -11.90 3.54 -11.78
C ASP A 447 -12.98 4.16 -10.85
N PHE A 448 -12.65 4.42 -9.58
CA PHE A 448 -13.54 5.09 -8.64
C PHE A 448 -13.94 6.51 -9.10
N ALA A 449 -12.99 7.30 -9.60
CA ALA A 449 -13.28 8.64 -10.10
C ALA A 449 -14.23 8.61 -11.30
N GLN A 450 -14.05 7.63 -12.19
CA GLN A 450 -14.92 7.41 -13.35
C GLN A 450 -16.32 6.97 -12.92
N ASP A 451 -16.43 5.99 -12.02
CA ASP A 451 -17.70 5.47 -11.51
C ASP A 451 -18.55 6.54 -10.81
N HIS A 452 -17.90 7.56 -10.23
CA HIS A 452 -18.55 8.68 -9.56
C HIS A 452 -18.63 9.95 -10.43
N ASN A 453 -18.34 9.85 -11.73
CA ASN A 453 -18.37 10.96 -12.69
C ASN A 453 -17.59 12.20 -12.23
N LEU A 454 -16.44 12.00 -11.59
CA LEU A 454 -15.59 13.09 -11.16
C LEU A 454 -14.85 13.66 -12.38
N HIS A 455 -14.86 14.97 -12.56
CA HIS A 455 -14.16 15.67 -13.66
C HIS A 455 -12.64 15.76 -13.47
N LYS A 456 -12.03 14.75 -12.85
CA LYS A 456 -10.61 14.67 -12.53
C LYS A 456 -10.16 13.22 -12.66
N ARG A 457 -8.89 13.01 -13.00
CA ARG A 457 -8.36 11.64 -13.21
C ARG A 457 -8.38 10.79 -11.93
N PHE A 458 -8.13 11.41 -10.79
CA PHE A 458 -7.98 10.74 -9.51
C PHE A 458 -8.98 11.30 -8.49
N SER A 459 -9.57 10.42 -7.70
CA SER A 459 -10.53 10.80 -6.67
C SER A 459 -9.82 11.44 -5.46
N ASN A 460 -8.62 10.95 -5.14
CA ASN A 460 -7.89 11.30 -3.91
C ASN A 460 -6.44 11.72 -4.19
N ARG A 461 -6.24 12.99 -4.54
CA ARG A 461 -4.92 13.55 -4.81
C ARG A 461 -3.89 13.33 -3.69
N PRO A 462 -4.19 13.58 -2.39
CA PRO A 462 -3.24 13.31 -1.31
C PRO A 462 -2.78 11.85 -1.25
N LEU A 463 -3.67 10.89 -1.52
CA LEU A 463 -3.30 9.48 -1.61
C LEU A 463 -2.33 9.23 -2.76
N ILE A 464 -2.62 9.75 -3.96
CA ILE A 464 -1.79 9.57 -5.15
C ILE A 464 -0.39 10.15 -4.94
N GLU A 465 -0.28 11.36 -4.40
CA GLU A 465 1.02 11.97 -4.07
C GLU A 465 1.80 11.14 -3.06
N MET A 466 1.11 10.64 -2.02
CA MET A 466 1.71 9.79 -0.98
C MET A 466 2.25 8.46 -1.54
N ILE A 467 1.46 7.72 -2.32
CA ILE A 467 1.89 6.43 -2.88
C ILE A 467 2.92 6.60 -3.99
N THR A 468 2.86 7.70 -4.75
CA THR A 468 3.90 8.10 -5.72
C THR A 468 5.23 8.36 -5.02
N PHE A 469 5.20 9.08 -3.90
CA PHE A 469 6.40 9.29 -3.09
C PHE A 469 6.95 7.96 -2.56
N GLY A 470 6.07 7.06 -2.12
CA GLY A 470 6.42 5.70 -1.67
C GLY A 470 7.09 4.88 -2.77
N ALA A 471 6.49 4.79 -3.95
CA ALA A 471 7.00 4.06 -5.11
C ALA A 471 8.37 4.57 -5.55
N ASN A 472 8.50 5.88 -5.73
CA ASN A 472 9.77 6.51 -6.08
C ASN A 472 10.85 6.29 -5.00
N SER A 473 10.47 6.22 -3.72
CA SER A 473 11.41 5.92 -2.65
C SER A 473 11.89 4.48 -2.73
N LEU A 474 11.00 3.50 -2.94
CA LEU A 474 11.37 2.09 -3.16
C LEU A 474 12.31 1.93 -4.34
N LEU A 475 11.98 2.53 -5.49
CA LEU A 475 12.81 2.51 -6.68
C LEU A 475 14.18 3.17 -6.43
N SER A 476 14.21 4.28 -5.69
CA SER A 476 15.49 4.90 -5.30
C SER A 476 16.36 3.94 -4.48
N PHE A 477 15.80 3.20 -3.53
CA PHE A 477 16.56 2.18 -2.78
C PHE A 477 17.05 1.05 -3.69
N HIS A 478 16.16 0.53 -4.55
CA HIS A 478 16.47 -0.51 -5.53
C HIS A 478 17.61 -0.10 -6.45
N GLN A 479 17.61 1.13 -6.95
CA GLN A 479 18.66 1.65 -7.82
C GLN A 479 20.01 1.79 -7.10
N GLN A 480 20.02 2.19 -5.83
CA GLN A 480 21.27 2.28 -5.05
C GLN A 480 21.91 0.91 -4.81
N GLU A 481 21.09 -0.14 -4.64
CA GLU A 481 21.53 -1.53 -4.51
C GLU A 481 21.92 -2.17 -5.85
N LYS A 482 21.93 -1.41 -6.96
CA LYS A 482 22.07 -1.95 -8.33
C LYS A 482 21.03 -3.04 -8.61
N GLY A 483 19.82 -2.88 -8.08
CA GLY A 483 18.72 -3.81 -8.20
C GLY A 483 18.27 -4.07 -9.63
N HIS A 484 18.50 -3.15 -10.56
CA HIS A 484 18.21 -3.34 -11.99
C HIS A 484 19.23 -4.25 -12.69
N PHE A 485 20.45 -4.37 -12.15
CA PHE A 485 21.62 -4.86 -12.89
C PHE A 485 21.47 -6.29 -13.44
N PRO A 486 21.02 -7.29 -12.67
CA PRO A 486 20.79 -8.64 -13.21
C PRO A 486 19.81 -8.69 -14.39
N LEU A 487 18.85 -7.75 -14.48
CA LEU A 487 17.91 -7.68 -15.60
C LEU A 487 18.40 -6.81 -16.76
N SER A 488 19.22 -5.79 -16.48
CA SER A 488 19.60 -4.78 -17.49
C SER A 488 21.04 -4.90 -18.02
N ALA A 489 21.89 -5.74 -17.42
CA ALA A 489 23.29 -5.84 -17.83
C ALA A 489 23.41 -6.35 -19.29
N PRO A 490 24.24 -5.73 -20.15
CA PRO A 490 24.35 -6.12 -21.56
C PRO A 490 24.75 -7.57 -21.78
N LYS A 491 25.66 -8.09 -20.94
CA LYS A 491 26.14 -9.47 -21.00
C LYS A 491 25.78 -10.21 -19.72
N TRP A 492 25.31 -11.45 -19.88
CA TRP A 492 24.99 -12.32 -18.74
C TRP A 492 26.23 -12.68 -17.92
N THR A 493 27.40 -12.81 -18.56
CA THR A 493 28.69 -13.06 -17.89
C THR A 493 29.04 -12.01 -16.82
N ASP A 494 28.60 -10.76 -17.02
CA ASP A 494 28.82 -9.68 -16.05
C ASP A 494 27.95 -9.87 -14.80
N VAL A 495 26.78 -10.49 -14.97
CA VAL A 495 25.88 -10.87 -13.86
C VAL A 495 26.48 -12.03 -13.08
N GLU A 496 26.93 -13.08 -13.78
CA GLU A 496 27.52 -14.28 -13.16
C GLU A 496 28.82 -14.00 -12.40
N SER A 497 29.62 -13.04 -12.87
CA SER A 497 30.81 -12.60 -12.12
C SER A 497 30.46 -11.81 -10.85
N SER A 498 29.26 -11.21 -10.80
CA SER A 498 28.83 -10.33 -9.72
C SER A 498 27.93 -11.01 -8.69
N TYR A 499 27.17 -12.03 -9.08
CA TYR A 499 26.15 -12.67 -8.24
C TYR A 499 26.21 -14.20 -8.36
N THR A 500 25.88 -14.87 -7.27
CA THR A 500 25.69 -16.33 -7.25
C THR A 500 24.21 -16.61 -7.13
N PHE A 501 23.63 -17.16 -8.19
CA PHE A 501 22.22 -17.53 -8.24
C PHE A 501 22.06 -19.04 -8.33
N ASP A 502 21.03 -19.57 -7.66
CA ASP A 502 20.60 -20.95 -7.86
C ASP A 502 19.94 -21.12 -9.25
N GLU A 503 19.72 -22.37 -9.67
CA GLU A 503 19.19 -22.68 -11.00
C GLU A 503 17.80 -22.08 -11.24
N THR A 504 16.95 -22.06 -10.21
CA THR A 504 15.61 -21.45 -10.29
C THR A 504 15.69 -19.94 -10.49
N GLN A 505 16.58 -19.27 -9.74
CA GLN A 505 16.82 -17.84 -9.86
C GLN A 505 17.40 -17.47 -11.22
N LYS A 506 18.35 -18.26 -11.74
CA LYS A 506 18.92 -18.06 -13.09
C LYS A 506 17.85 -18.16 -14.17
N ASN A 507 17.04 -19.21 -14.13
CA ASN A 507 15.96 -19.43 -15.10
C ASN A 507 14.94 -18.29 -15.07
N TYR A 508 14.55 -17.83 -13.87
CA TYR A 508 13.70 -16.64 -13.74
C TYR A 508 14.32 -15.41 -14.41
N LEU A 509 15.60 -15.11 -14.14
CA LEU A 509 16.24 -13.90 -14.66
C LEU A 509 16.44 -13.92 -16.18
N LEU A 510 16.79 -15.08 -16.74
CA LEU A 510 16.93 -15.24 -18.20
C LEU A 510 15.59 -15.07 -18.90
N GLU A 511 14.52 -15.66 -18.36
CA GLU A 511 13.19 -15.52 -18.92
C GLU A 511 12.63 -14.10 -18.73
N ALA A 512 12.86 -13.49 -17.56
CA ALA A 512 12.52 -12.09 -17.30
C ALA A 512 13.18 -11.16 -18.34
N ARG A 513 14.47 -11.34 -18.62
CA ARG A 513 15.18 -10.59 -19.67
C ARG A 513 14.52 -10.74 -21.03
N ARG A 514 14.16 -11.97 -21.40
CA ARG A 514 13.49 -12.27 -22.68
C ARG A 514 12.14 -11.55 -22.79
N LEU A 515 11.33 -11.61 -21.72
CA LEU A 515 10.02 -10.95 -21.67
C LEU A 515 10.16 -9.43 -21.71
N ILE A 516 11.07 -8.86 -20.92
CA ILE A 516 11.32 -7.41 -20.86
C ILE A 516 11.65 -6.82 -22.23
N GLN A 517 12.40 -7.54 -23.08
CA GLN A 517 12.73 -7.10 -24.44
C GLN A 517 11.49 -6.98 -25.35
N GLN A 518 10.39 -7.65 -25.02
CA GLN A 518 9.13 -7.61 -25.77
C GLN A 518 8.12 -6.62 -25.17
N ILE A 519 8.41 -6.03 -24.00
CA ILE A 519 7.50 -5.13 -23.31
C ILE A 519 7.69 -3.71 -23.82
N GLN A 520 6.62 -3.12 -24.35
CA GLN A 520 6.56 -1.67 -24.52
C GLN A 520 6.31 -1.01 -23.16
N LEU A 521 7.23 -0.14 -22.75
CA LEU A 521 7.17 0.52 -21.46
C LEU A 521 5.95 1.46 -21.38
N PRO A 522 5.07 1.30 -20.37
CA PRO A 522 4.02 2.27 -20.11
C PRO A 522 4.66 3.62 -19.82
N GLN A 523 4.12 4.69 -20.41
CA GLN A 523 4.65 6.05 -20.23
C GLN A 523 3.92 6.82 -19.12
N ILE A 524 2.74 6.34 -18.71
CA ILE A 524 1.84 7.10 -17.86
C ILE A 524 1.67 6.35 -16.52
N PRO A 525 1.97 7.00 -15.38
CA PRO A 525 1.65 6.47 -14.06
C PRO A 525 0.16 6.14 -13.91
N GLY A 526 -0.15 5.01 -13.29
CA GLY A 526 -1.52 4.50 -13.16
C GLY A 526 -2.01 3.68 -14.36
N THR A 527 -1.20 3.55 -15.42
CA THR A 527 -1.37 2.46 -16.40
C THR A 527 -0.82 1.16 -15.81
N GLU A 528 -1.46 0.04 -16.15
CA GLU A 528 -1.05 -1.28 -15.69
C GLU A 528 0.46 -1.53 -15.92
N LEU A 529 1.12 -1.97 -14.85
CA LEU A 529 2.55 -2.32 -14.80
C LEU A 529 3.51 -1.14 -15.05
N PHE A 530 3.05 0.11 -15.04
CA PHE A 530 3.92 1.28 -15.13
C PHE A 530 5.02 1.25 -14.07
N TRP A 531 4.67 1.13 -12.79
CA TRP A 531 5.65 1.18 -11.69
C TRP A 531 6.55 -0.03 -11.67
N THR A 532 6.04 -1.22 -11.99
CA THR A 532 6.87 -2.43 -12.10
C THR A 532 7.91 -2.34 -13.20
N SER A 533 7.59 -1.66 -14.31
CA SER A 533 8.52 -1.51 -15.43
C SER A 533 9.79 -0.72 -15.08
N GLN A 534 9.68 0.14 -14.07
CA GLN A 534 10.78 0.98 -13.58
C GLN A 534 11.88 0.17 -12.84
N VAL A 535 11.58 -1.08 -12.44
CA VAL A 535 12.50 -1.95 -11.68
C VAL A 535 13.73 -2.35 -12.50
N TYR A 536 13.60 -2.44 -13.83
CA TYR A 536 14.66 -2.84 -14.73
C TYR A 536 15.20 -1.70 -15.60
N ASP A 537 14.71 -0.47 -15.40
CA ASP A 537 15.28 0.71 -16.05
C ASP A 537 16.64 1.07 -15.41
N ARG A 538 17.69 1.02 -16.22
CA ARG A 538 19.06 1.39 -15.84
C ARG A 538 19.22 2.90 -15.63
N ASN A 539 18.44 3.71 -16.34
CA ASN A 539 18.52 5.16 -16.35
C ASN A 539 17.37 5.80 -15.56
N TRP A 540 16.72 5.00 -14.71
CA TRP A 540 15.54 5.37 -13.96
C TRP A 540 15.62 6.77 -13.36
N GLN A 541 14.55 7.54 -13.56
CA GLN A 541 14.31 8.82 -12.90
C GLN A 541 13.01 8.76 -12.10
N PRO A 542 12.89 9.53 -10.99
CA PRO A 542 11.65 9.60 -10.24
C PRO A 542 10.51 10.07 -11.12
N ALA A 543 9.43 9.28 -11.17
CA ALA A 543 8.25 9.65 -11.93
C ALA A 543 7.45 10.74 -11.21
N THR A 544 6.91 11.66 -11.98
CA THR A 544 5.92 12.65 -11.55
C THR A 544 4.55 12.22 -12.05
N VAL A 545 3.55 12.29 -11.17
CA VAL A 545 2.16 12.04 -11.55
C VAL A 545 1.47 13.38 -11.67
N GLU A 546 1.04 13.74 -12.87
CA GLU A 546 0.15 14.88 -13.06
C GLU A 546 -1.23 14.54 -12.49
N VAL A 547 -1.69 15.35 -11.53
CA VAL A 547 -2.93 15.09 -10.78
C VAL A 547 -4.08 15.99 -11.26
N CYS A 548 -4.05 16.39 -12.54
CA CYS A 548 -5.07 17.24 -13.15
C CYS A 548 -6.43 16.53 -13.26
#